data_AF-A0A6J8B4L1-F1
#
_entry.id   AF-A0A6J8B4L1-F1
#
_cell.length_a   1.000
_cell.length_b   1.000
_cell.length_c   1.000
_cell.angle_alpha   90.00
_cell.angle_beta   90.00
_cell.angle_gamma   90.00
#
_symmetry.space_group_name_H-M   'P 1'
#
loop_
_entity.id
_entity.type
_entity.pdbx_description
1 polymer ?
#
loop_
_entity_poly.entity_id
_entity_poly.type
_entity_poly.pdbx_seq_one_letter_code
_entity_poly.pdbx_strand_id
1 'polypeptide(L)'
;MSVQSVLSLLIEVRENVDCKYLAWYGEAVVMGKEHDIEPSVPRTCGRQRNRCNVPGETPDVYFQRALCIPYIDELISGINDRFSSLSKTAVMALVLIPEMTIKKQHANVILENLKAFLDFYNSDLPSPCGIPSEVDRYKSAELGLLVGQVYCSLVV
;
A
#
# COMPACT_ATOMS: atom_id res chain seq x y z
N MET A 1 1.12 -9.58 -11.74
CA MET A 1 0.73 -8.16 -11.87
C MET A 1 1.53 -7.37 -10.84
N SER A 2 2.34 -6.40 -11.25
CA SER A 2 3.19 -5.62 -10.34
C SER A 2 2.47 -4.35 -9.86
N VAL A 3 2.88 -3.76 -8.74
CA VAL A 3 2.34 -2.47 -8.27
C VAL A 3 2.43 -1.40 -9.37
N GLN A 4 3.54 -1.38 -10.12
CA GLN A 4 3.74 -0.44 -11.21
C GLN A 4 2.72 -0.65 -12.34
N SER A 5 2.39 -1.90 -12.68
CA SER A 5 1.38 -2.18 -13.71
C SER A 5 -0.02 -1.69 -13.31
N VAL A 6 -0.39 -1.82 -12.03
CA VAL A 6 -1.66 -1.33 -11.51
C VAL A 6 -1.71 0.20 -11.56
N LEU A 7 -0.61 0.85 -11.16
CA LEU A 7 -0.51 2.31 -11.21
C LEU A 7 -0.62 2.84 -12.65
N SER A 8 0.08 2.22 -13.61
CA SER A 8 -0.04 2.58 -15.02
C SER A 8 -1.45 2.43 -15.56
N LEU A 9 -2.16 1.37 -15.17
CA LEU A 9 -3.55 1.14 -15.57
C LEU A 9 -4.49 2.21 -14.99
N LEU A 10 -4.30 2.61 -13.74
CA LEU A 10 -5.10 3.66 -13.12
C LEU A 10 -4.85 5.04 -13.76
N ILE A 11 -3.61 5.34 -14.11
CA ILE A 11 -3.26 6.57 -14.85
C ILE A 11 -3.94 6.55 -16.22
N GLU A 12 -3.88 5.45 -16.96
CA GLU A 12 -4.57 5.32 -18.26
C GLU A 12 -6.09 5.49 -18.10
N VAL A 13 -6.68 4.91 -17.06
CA VAL A 13 -8.09 5.12 -16.72
C VAL A 13 -8.38 6.59 -16.44
N ARG A 14 -7.51 7.28 -15.71
CA ARG A 14 -7.67 8.68 -15.36
C ARG A 14 -7.58 9.62 -16.57
N GLU A 15 -6.68 9.31 -17.50
CA GLU A 15 -6.50 10.07 -18.75
C GLU A 15 -7.67 9.87 -19.72
N ASN A 16 -8.31 8.70 -19.69
CA ASN A 16 -9.41 8.33 -20.57
C ASN A 16 -10.78 8.32 -19.87
N VAL A 17 -10.89 8.97 -18.71
CA VAL A 17 -12.10 8.91 -17.86
C VAL A 17 -13.32 9.45 -18.59
N ASP A 18 -13.17 10.50 -19.41
CA ASP A 18 -14.27 11.08 -20.17
C ASP A 18 -14.88 10.12 -21.19
N CYS A 19 -14.05 9.24 -21.76
CA CYS A 19 -14.49 8.23 -22.73
C CYS A 19 -15.10 6.99 -22.06
N LYS A 20 -14.61 6.63 -20.86
CA LYS A 20 -15.00 5.38 -20.17
C LYS A 20 -16.18 5.59 -19.20
N TYR A 21 -16.33 6.79 -18.64
CA TYR A 21 -17.24 7.07 -17.53
C TYR A 21 -18.71 6.75 -17.85
N LEU A 22 -19.20 7.11 -19.03
CA LEU A 22 -20.61 6.93 -19.38
C LEU A 22 -21.05 5.46 -19.35
N ALA A 23 -20.16 4.53 -19.70
CA ALA A 23 -20.46 3.09 -19.61
C ALA A 23 -20.66 2.65 -18.15
N TRP A 24 -19.73 3.02 -17.26
CA TRP A 24 -19.82 2.70 -15.82
C TRP A 24 -21.01 3.37 -15.16
N TYR A 25 -21.30 4.61 -15.54
CA TYR A 25 -22.48 5.31 -15.07
C TYR A 25 -23.76 4.59 -15.50
N GLY A 26 -23.85 4.17 -16.76
CA GLY A 26 -24.98 3.38 -17.27
C GLY A 26 -25.21 2.09 -16.49
N GLU A 27 -24.15 1.34 -16.19
CA GLU A 27 -24.22 0.14 -15.35
C GLU A 27 -24.71 0.46 -13.94
N ALA A 28 -24.21 1.53 -13.32
CA ALA A 28 -24.65 1.96 -12.00
C ALA A 28 -26.13 2.37 -11.98
N VAL A 29 -26.62 3.02 -13.05
CA VAL A 29 -28.04 3.37 -13.21
C VAL A 29 -28.91 2.12 -13.30
N VAL A 30 -28.49 1.12 -14.08
CA VAL A 30 -29.21 -0.16 -14.19
C VAL A 30 -29.31 -0.84 -12.82
N MET A 31 -28.20 -0.89 -12.08
CA MET A 31 -28.15 -1.45 -10.73
C MET A 31 -29.06 -0.68 -9.74
N GLY A 32 -29.11 0.65 -9.85
CA GLY A 32 -29.99 1.48 -9.03
C GLY A 32 -31.48 1.23 -9.31
N LYS A 33 -31.85 1.02 -10.58
CA LYS A 33 -33.23 0.74 -10.99
C LYS A 33 -33.77 -0.56 -10.43
N GLU A 34 -32.93 -1.57 -10.23
CA GLU A 34 -33.33 -2.83 -9.55
C GLU A 34 -33.82 -2.59 -8.11
N HIS A 35 -33.49 -1.43 -7.54
CA HIS A 35 -33.88 -1.00 -6.21
C HIS A 35 -34.76 0.26 -6.19
N ASP A 36 -35.38 0.62 -7.32
CA ASP A 36 -36.20 1.84 -7.49
C ASP A 36 -35.45 3.14 -7.16
N ILE A 37 -34.13 3.16 -7.39
CA ILE A 37 -33.27 4.33 -7.19
C ILE A 37 -32.99 5.00 -8.54
N GLU A 38 -33.46 6.23 -8.68
CA GLU A 38 -33.11 7.10 -9.81
C GLU A 38 -32.00 8.09 -9.40
N PRO A 39 -30.93 8.25 -10.19
CA PRO A 39 -29.88 9.20 -9.90
C PRO A 39 -30.42 10.63 -9.95
N SER A 40 -30.04 11.44 -8.96
CA SER A 40 -30.36 12.85 -8.92
C SER A 40 -29.15 13.66 -8.44
N VAL A 41 -29.03 14.90 -8.93
CA VAL A 41 -28.01 15.82 -8.43
C VAL A 41 -28.39 16.20 -6.99
N PRO A 42 -27.49 16.02 -6.01
CA PRO A 42 -27.75 16.42 -4.63
C PRO A 42 -28.08 17.91 -4.53
N ARG A 43 -28.93 18.26 -3.55
CA ARG A 43 -29.30 19.66 -3.32
C ARG A 43 -28.06 20.49 -2.99
N THR A 44 -27.76 21.48 -3.82
CA THR A 44 -26.67 22.43 -3.56
C THR A 44 -27.14 23.55 -2.63
N CYS A 45 -26.25 24.00 -1.75
CA CYS A 45 -26.54 25.14 -0.87
C CYS A 45 -26.15 26.44 -1.57
N GLY A 46 -27.03 27.46 -1.56
CA GLY A 46 -26.76 28.76 -2.19
C GLY A 46 -25.58 29.53 -1.58
N ARG A 47 -25.20 29.20 -0.33
CA ARG A 47 -24.00 29.75 0.31
C ARG A 47 -23.23 28.63 1.02
N GLN A 48 -22.09 28.23 0.46
CA GLN A 48 -21.10 27.42 1.16
C GLN A 48 -19.87 28.28 1.48
N ARG A 49 -19.32 28.15 2.69
CA ARG A 49 -18.12 28.89 3.12
C ARG A 49 -16.81 28.09 2.97
N ASN A 50 -16.89 26.76 3.06
CA ASN A 50 -15.70 25.91 3.17
C ASN A 50 -15.45 25.02 1.94
N ARG A 51 -16.42 24.87 1.03
CA ARG A 51 -16.30 24.08 -0.20
C ARG A 51 -17.09 24.75 -1.32
N CYS A 52 -16.59 24.67 -2.55
CA CYS A 52 -17.37 25.04 -3.74
C CYS A 52 -18.40 23.95 -4.07
N ASN A 53 -19.57 24.35 -4.56
CA ASN A 53 -20.49 23.40 -5.18
C ASN A 53 -19.82 22.85 -6.44
N VAL A 54 -19.79 21.52 -6.58
CA VAL A 54 -19.28 20.88 -7.79
C VAL A 54 -20.26 21.15 -8.94
N PRO A 55 -19.81 21.70 -10.08
CA PRO A 55 -20.70 21.98 -11.20
C PRO A 55 -21.15 20.69 -11.88
N GLY A 56 -22.45 20.50 -12.04
CA GLY A 56 -23.04 19.38 -12.77
C GLY A 56 -24.55 19.53 -12.83
N GLU A 57 -25.07 19.91 -14.00
CA GLU A 57 -26.51 20.14 -14.22
C GLU A 57 -27.28 18.82 -14.32
N THR A 58 -26.60 17.77 -14.77
CA THR A 58 -27.13 16.41 -14.87
C THR A 58 -26.39 15.49 -13.88
N PRO A 59 -27.05 14.42 -13.39
CA PRO A 59 -26.44 13.52 -12.41
C PRO A 59 -25.15 12.85 -12.90
N ASP A 60 -25.05 12.50 -14.18
CA ASP A 60 -23.85 11.93 -14.79
C ASP A 60 -22.66 12.88 -14.71
N VAL A 61 -22.81 14.13 -15.16
CA VAL A 61 -21.74 15.14 -15.09
C VAL A 61 -21.36 15.42 -13.63
N TYR A 62 -22.35 15.49 -12.75
CA TYR A 62 -22.12 15.71 -11.32
C TYR A 62 -21.29 14.58 -10.71
N PHE A 63 -21.71 13.31 -10.86
CA PHE A 63 -21.01 12.17 -10.25
C PHE A 63 -19.65 11.90 -10.91
N GLN A 64 -19.47 12.24 -12.18
CA GLN A 64 -18.14 12.18 -12.80
C GLN A 64 -17.14 13.08 -12.06
N ARG A 65 -17.53 14.33 -11.82
CA ARG A 65 -16.67 15.37 -11.23
C ARG A 65 -16.56 15.27 -9.72
N ALA A 66 -17.65 14.92 -9.04
CA ALA A 66 -17.72 14.90 -7.59
C ALA A 66 -17.23 13.58 -6.97
N LEU A 67 -17.28 12.47 -7.73
CA LEU A 67 -17.00 11.13 -7.23
C LEU A 67 -15.94 10.41 -8.08
N CYS A 68 -16.20 10.18 -9.38
CA CYS A 68 -15.36 9.29 -10.19
C CYS A 68 -13.92 9.81 -10.34
N ILE A 69 -13.76 11.06 -10.77
CA ILE A 69 -12.43 11.67 -10.96
C ILE A 69 -11.66 11.74 -9.62
N PRO A 70 -12.22 12.34 -8.53
CA PRO A 70 -11.53 12.38 -7.24
C PRO A 70 -11.16 10.99 -6.71
N TYR A 71 -12.02 10.00 -6.89
CA TYR A 71 -11.76 8.64 -6.41
C TYR A 71 -10.57 8.00 -7.14
N ILE A 72 -10.49 8.13 -8.47
CA ILE A 72 -9.35 7.63 -9.23
C ILE A 72 -8.06 8.36 -8.81
N ASP A 73 -8.12 9.69 -8.64
CA ASP A 73 -6.98 10.49 -8.18
C ASP A 73 -6.50 10.06 -6.79
N GLU A 74 -7.42 9.80 -5.86
CA GLU A 74 -7.12 9.27 -4.53
C GLU A 74 -6.50 7.87 -4.58
N LEU A 75 -6.99 6.99 -5.46
CA LEU A 75 -6.40 5.65 -5.64
C LEU A 75 -4.96 5.75 -6.16
N ILE A 76 -4.70 6.62 -7.13
CA ILE A 76 -3.36 6.87 -7.66
C ILE A 76 -2.45 7.40 -6.56
N SER A 77 -2.89 8.41 -5.81
CA SER A 77 -2.12 8.97 -4.69
C SER A 77 -1.86 7.90 -3.63
N GLY A 78 -2.89 7.18 -3.19
CA GLY A 78 -2.77 6.17 -2.14
C GLY A 78 -1.81 5.04 -2.50
N ILE A 79 -1.76 4.61 -3.76
CA ILE A 79 -0.78 3.62 -4.22
C ILE A 79 0.64 4.22 -4.21
N ASN A 80 0.81 5.45 -4.71
CA ASN A 80 2.13 6.10 -4.70
C ASN A 80 2.66 6.29 -3.27
N ASP A 81 1.82 6.75 -2.35
CA ASP A 81 2.20 7.01 -0.97
C ASP A 81 2.53 5.69 -0.25
N ARG A 82 1.66 4.69 -0.40
CA ARG A 82 1.81 3.40 0.29
C ARG A 82 2.98 2.58 -0.23
N PHE A 83 3.31 2.69 -1.51
CA PHE A 83 4.44 1.99 -2.15
C PHE A 83 5.60 2.93 -2.51
N SER A 84 5.71 4.03 -1.77
CA SER A 84 6.82 4.97 -1.85
C SER A 84 8.16 4.28 -1.55
N SER A 85 9.27 4.95 -1.90
CA SER A 85 10.62 4.50 -1.55
C SER A 85 10.75 4.27 -0.04
N LEU A 86 10.22 5.19 0.78
CA LEU A 86 10.21 5.08 2.23
C LEU A 86 9.54 3.78 2.71
N SER A 87 8.31 3.50 2.24
CA SER A 87 7.58 2.29 2.61
C SER A 87 8.31 1.03 2.16
N LYS A 88 8.93 1.03 0.98
CA LYS A 88 9.75 -0.10 0.49
C LYS A 88 10.95 -0.35 1.40
N THR A 89 11.67 0.70 1.80
CA THR A 89 12.80 0.58 2.72
C THR A 89 12.38 0.16 4.12
N ALA A 90 11.22 0.62 4.60
CA ALA A 90 10.66 0.18 5.88
C ALA A 90 10.33 -1.33 5.88
N VAL A 91 9.83 -1.86 4.76
CA VAL A 91 9.60 -3.30 4.62
C VAL A 91 10.92 -4.10 4.63
N MET A 92 12.03 -3.53 4.15
CA MET A 92 13.35 -4.17 4.27
C MET A 92 13.74 -4.38 5.75
N ALA A 93 13.28 -3.53 6.67
CA ALA A 93 13.51 -3.66 8.11
C ALA A 93 12.89 -4.91 8.73
N LEU A 94 11.95 -5.59 8.05
CA LEU A 94 11.39 -6.87 8.51
C LEU A 94 12.49 -7.93 8.72
N VAL A 95 13.66 -7.75 8.09
CA VAL A 95 14.85 -8.57 8.36
C VAL A 95 15.31 -8.55 9.80
N LEU A 96 14.99 -7.51 10.59
CA LEU A 96 15.31 -7.42 12.01
C LEU A 96 14.38 -8.28 12.88
N ILE A 97 13.27 -8.77 12.33
CA ILE A 97 12.41 -9.73 13.02
C ILE A 97 13.17 -11.07 13.07
N PRO A 98 13.48 -11.61 14.26
CA PRO A 98 14.35 -12.77 14.40
C PRO A 98 13.95 -13.96 13.50
N GLU A 99 12.65 -14.26 13.42
CA GLU A 99 12.13 -15.36 12.59
C GLU A 99 12.44 -15.19 11.09
N MET A 100 12.51 -13.96 10.60
CA MET A 100 12.83 -13.64 9.21
C MET A 100 14.34 -13.66 8.97
N THR A 101 15.14 -13.22 9.94
CA THR A 101 16.61 -13.24 9.89
C THR A 101 17.19 -14.65 9.86
N ILE A 102 16.49 -15.56 10.51
CA ILE A 102 16.88 -16.95 10.77
C ILE A 102 16.70 -17.86 9.54
N LYS A 103 15.67 -17.61 8.72
CA LYS A 103 15.36 -18.44 7.55
C LYS A 103 16.43 -18.26 6.45
N LYS A 104 17.38 -19.21 6.37
CA LYS A 104 18.55 -19.21 5.45
C LYS A 104 18.21 -19.20 3.95
N GLN A 105 16.95 -19.40 3.57
CA GLN A 105 16.54 -19.65 2.19
C GLN A 105 16.83 -18.45 1.26
N HIS A 106 17.12 -17.26 1.81
CA HIS A 106 17.44 -16.06 1.05
C HIS A 106 18.52 -15.18 1.71
N ALA A 107 19.57 -15.78 2.28
CA ALA A 107 20.60 -15.06 3.05
C ALA A 107 21.21 -13.84 2.32
N ASN A 108 21.46 -13.93 1.01
CA ASN A 108 22.02 -12.82 0.24
C ASN A 108 21.03 -11.65 0.10
N VAL A 109 19.76 -11.94 -0.19
CA VAL A 109 18.69 -10.92 -0.30
C VAL A 109 18.44 -10.24 1.04
N ILE A 110 18.48 -11.02 2.13
CA ILE A 110 18.38 -10.55 3.51
C ILE A 110 19.51 -9.55 3.82
N LEU A 111 20.76 -9.88 3.45
CA LEU A 111 21.91 -9.00 3.67
C LEU A 111 21.86 -7.71 2.84
N GLU A 112 21.44 -7.80 1.57
CA GLU A 112 21.26 -6.63 0.71
C GLU A 112 20.17 -5.69 1.25
N ASN A 113 19.02 -6.25 1.66
CA ASN A 113 17.93 -5.49 2.28
C ASN A 113 18.35 -4.83 3.59
N LEU A 114 19.09 -5.55 4.45
CA LEU A 114 19.61 -5.02 5.71
C LEU A 114 20.59 -3.86 5.46
N LYS A 115 21.47 -4.00 4.48
CA LYS A 115 22.40 -2.92 4.10
C LYS A 115 21.63 -1.69 3.62
N ALA A 116 20.68 -1.86 2.70
CA ALA A 116 19.88 -0.76 2.19
C ALA A 116 19.06 -0.06 3.29
N PHE A 117 18.52 -0.82 4.25
CA PHE A 117 17.83 -0.27 5.42
C PHE A 117 18.78 0.55 6.31
N LEU A 118 19.96 0.02 6.63
CA LEU A 118 20.95 0.70 7.47
C LEU A 118 21.50 1.96 6.82
N ASP A 119 21.70 1.94 5.50
CA ASP A 119 22.15 3.11 4.74
C ASP A 119 21.08 4.22 4.78
N PHE A 120 19.79 3.86 4.71
CA PHE A 120 18.69 4.83 4.72
C PHE A 120 18.41 5.42 6.10
N TYR A 121 18.37 4.59 7.15
CA TYR A 121 18.01 5.01 8.52
C TYR A 121 19.22 5.31 9.42
N ASN A 122 20.42 5.43 8.85
CA ASN A 122 21.66 5.56 9.64
C ASN A 122 21.60 6.69 10.67
N SER A 123 21.09 7.86 10.29
CA SER A 123 20.97 9.04 11.16
C SER A 123 19.89 8.92 12.22
N ASP A 124 18.89 8.07 11.99
CA ASP A 124 17.71 7.95 12.84
C ASP A 124 17.86 6.85 13.89
N LEU A 125 18.82 5.95 13.69
CA LEU A 125 19.09 4.83 14.58
C LEU A 125 20.00 5.26 15.75
N PRO A 126 19.70 4.83 17.00
CA PRO A 126 20.50 5.19 18.17
C PRO A 126 21.89 4.53 18.18
N SER A 127 22.02 3.35 17.56
CA SER A 127 23.30 2.65 17.42
C SER A 127 23.34 1.78 16.14
N PRO A 128 23.56 2.39 14.96
CA PRO A 128 23.58 1.64 13.69
C PRO A 128 24.64 0.52 13.66
N CYS A 129 25.79 0.75 14.30
CA CYS A 129 26.91 -0.19 14.35
C CYS A 129 26.60 -1.46 15.18
N GLY A 130 25.58 -1.42 16.05
CA GLY A 130 25.21 -2.55 16.92
C GLY A 130 24.33 -3.61 16.22
N ILE A 131 23.66 -3.23 15.13
CA ILE A 131 22.71 -4.11 14.43
C ILE A 131 23.36 -5.39 13.89
N PRO A 132 24.56 -5.39 13.28
CA PRO A 132 25.23 -6.62 12.89
C PRO A 132 25.44 -7.60 14.05
N SER A 133 25.82 -7.09 15.23
CA SER A 133 26.03 -7.92 16.43
C SER A 133 24.71 -8.50 16.96
N GLU A 134 23.60 -7.76 16.88
CA GLU A 134 22.27 -8.28 17.23
C GLU A 134 21.84 -9.40 16.27
N VAL A 135 22.05 -9.22 14.97
CA VAL A 135 21.76 -10.24 13.95
C VAL A 135 22.54 -11.53 14.21
N ASP A 136 23.82 -11.42 14.58
CA ASP A 136 24.64 -12.59 14.95
C ASP A 136 24.17 -13.24 16.25
N ARG A 137 23.66 -12.44 17.20
CA ARG A 137 23.04 -12.95 18.43
C ARG A 137 21.76 -13.74 18.14
N TYR A 138 20.91 -13.29 17.22
CA TYR A 138 19.69 -14.02 16.83
C TYR A 138 20.03 -15.37 16.19
N LYS A 139 21.04 -15.41 15.30
CA LYS A 139 21.50 -16.66 14.68
C LYS A 139 22.07 -17.65 15.70
N SER A 140 22.82 -17.17 16.69
CA SER A 140 23.43 -18.01 17.73
C SER A 140 22.42 -18.54 18.76
N ALA A 141 21.39 -17.76 19.10
CA ALA A 141 20.33 -18.17 20.01
C ALA A 141 19.50 -19.36 19.47
N GLU A 142 19.25 -19.39 18.16
CA GLU A 142 18.54 -20.50 17.51
C GLU A 142 19.37 -21.79 17.47
N LEU A 143 20.68 -21.69 17.20
CA LEU A 143 21.61 -22.81 17.32
C LEU A 143 21.60 -23.39 18.75
N GLY A 144 21.52 -22.53 19.78
CA GLY A 144 21.38 -22.96 21.17
C GLY A 144 20.07 -23.72 21.45
N LEU A 145 18.95 -23.26 20.88
CA LEU A 145 17.64 -23.94 20.99
C LEU A 145 17.62 -25.29 20.25
N LEU A 146 18.18 -25.37 19.05
CA LEU A 146 18.29 -26.61 18.27
C LEU A 146 19.20 -27.63 18.96
N VAL A 147 20.36 -27.20 19.46
CA VAL A 147 21.25 -28.08 20.22
C VAL A 147 20.58 -28.54 21.52
N GLY A 148 19.87 -27.66 22.22
CA GLY A 148 19.10 -28.02 23.43
C GLY A 148 17.96 -29.02 23.16
N GLN A 149 17.23 -28.87 22.06
CA GLN A 149 16.19 -29.82 21.65
C GLN A 149 16.76 -31.17 21.19
N VAL A 150 17.89 -31.18 20.48
CA VAL A 150 18.57 -32.42 20.08
C VAL A 150 19.13 -33.15 21.30
N TYR A 151 19.72 -32.44 22.27
CA TYR A 151 20.14 -33.02 23.54
C TYR A 151 18.96 -33.55 24.37
N CYS A 152 17.84 -32.83 24.46
CA CYS A 152 16.64 -33.35 25.15
C CYS A 152 16.04 -34.59 24.47
N SER A 153 16.15 -34.70 23.14
CA SER A 153 15.65 -35.86 22.39
C SER A 153 16.59 -37.08 22.42
N LEU A 154 17.85 -36.88 22.81
CA LEU A 154 18.87 -37.95 22.93
C LEU A 154 19.04 -38.46 24.37
N VAL A 155 18.41 -37.80 25.35
CA VAL A 155 18.51 -38.11 26.79
C VAL A 155 17.18 -38.67 27.35
N VAL A 156 16.21 -38.99 26.48
CA VAL A 156 14.97 -39.72 26.81
C VAL A 156 14.92 -41.04 26.06
#